data_AF-A0A923XI64-F1
#
_entry.id   AF-A0A923XI64-F1
#
_cell.length_a   1.000
_cell.length_b   1.000
_cell.length_c   1.000
_cell.angle_alpha   90.00
_cell.angle_beta   90.00
_cell.angle_gamma   90.00
#
_symmetry.space_group_name_H-M   'P 1'
#
loop_
_entity.id
_entity.type
_entity.pdbx_description
1 polymer ?
#
loop_
_entity_poly.entity_id
_entity_poly.type
_entity_poly.pdbx_seq_one_letter_code
_entity_poly.pdbx_strand_id
1 'polypeptide(L)'
;MPQLRMPDLRHWFPFLRWPRPDAALLRNEVGAALTVALVMIPQSVAYAGLAGMPLITGLYATFLPALVAVLFSGSTRLSVGPSALTSVLVGASVLGMAEPASGQWVSLVVWLALMSGGIQLALGATGASWVLNLVSSPVLAGFSQAAALLIIASQLPALMGLEGGLATLLYQPHVDPVALAFGIVSLALFVLGKRFAPRIPMVLLVLAVAAALSKFSGYSSHGAVIGALPVGLPSLYLPGLPEWNQLTALLAPALVIALVSSLEMAASAKIESQRDGKRWDASQDLIGQG
;
A
#
# COMPACT_ATOMS: atom_id res chain seq x y z
N MET A 1 27.43 35.35 19.99
CA MET A 1 26.66 34.26 20.62
C MET A 1 25.76 33.65 19.56
N PRO A 2 25.88 32.36 19.22
CA PRO A 2 24.92 31.72 18.34
C PRO A 2 23.59 31.66 19.09
N GLN A 3 22.55 32.27 18.53
CA GLN A 3 21.20 32.14 19.06
C GLN A 3 20.81 30.66 18.98
N LEU A 4 20.64 30.02 20.12
CA LEU A 4 19.99 28.71 20.23
C LEU A 4 18.56 28.89 19.71
N ARG A 5 18.36 28.66 18.40
CA ARG A 5 17.04 28.56 17.80
C ARG A 5 16.33 27.41 18.51
N MET A 6 15.35 27.74 19.35
CA MET A 6 14.40 26.74 19.85
C MET A 6 13.91 25.93 18.65
N PRO A 7 13.84 24.59 18.73
CA PRO A 7 13.28 23.80 17.64
C PRO A 7 11.88 24.34 17.34
N ASP A 8 11.69 24.81 16.10
CA ASP A 8 10.42 25.34 15.62
C ASP A 8 9.37 24.24 15.84
N LEU A 9 8.34 24.49 16.65
CA LEU A 9 7.23 23.55 16.91
C LEU A 9 6.62 23.05 15.59
N ARG A 10 6.72 23.84 14.53
CA ARG A 10 6.26 23.51 13.17
C ARG A 10 7.09 22.43 12.48
N HIS A 11 8.25 22.06 13.02
CA HIS A 11 9.01 20.90 12.56
C HIS A 11 8.35 19.61 13.06
N TRP A 12 8.02 19.52 14.35
CA TRP A 12 7.37 18.35 14.93
C TRP A 12 5.88 18.25 14.58
N PHE A 13 5.23 19.39 14.29
CA PHE A 13 3.82 19.46 13.91
C PHE A 13 3.65 20.21 12.57
N PRO A 14 3.97 19.59 11.42
CA PRO A 14 3.86 20.21 10.11
C PRO A 14 2.46 20.72 9.76
N PHE A 15 1.41 20.09 10.30
CA PHE A 15 0.03 20.53 10.08
C PHE A 15 -0.22 22.00 10.49
N LEU A 16 0.60 22.56 11.38
CA LEU A 16 0.54 23.98 11.76
C LEU A 16 0.93 24.94 10.62
N ARG A 17 1.55 24.42 9.55
CA ARG A 17 1.93 25.19 8.34
C ARG A 17 0.87 25.12 7.24
N TRP A 18 -0.24 24.42 7.46
CA TRP A 18 -1.26 24.23 6.44
C TRP A 18 -1.94 25.55 6.05
N PRO A 19 -2.31 25.71 4.76
CA PRO A 19 -3.12 26.84 4.34
C PRO A 19 -4.45 26.82 5.10
N ARG A 20 -4.94 28.00 5.51
CA ARG A 20 -6.28 28.10 6.09
C ARG A 20 -7.31 27.75 5.01
N PRO A 21 -8.21 26.78 5.25
CA PRO A 21 -9.14 26.35 4.23
C PRO A 21 -10.15 27.45 3.94
N ASP A 22 -10.28 27.81 2.66
CA ASP A 22 -11.39 28.62 2.15
C ASP A 22 -12.39 27.72 1.39
N ALA A 23 -13.56 28.26 1.06
CA ALA A 23 -14.62 27.49 0.40
C ALA A 23 -14.20 26.98 -0.99
N ALA A 24 -13.34 27.72 -1.70
CA ALA A 24 -12.85 27.34 -3.02
C ALA A 24 -11.88 26.14 -2.92
N LEU A 25 -10.95 26.18 -1.97
CA LEU A 25 -10.03 25.08 -1.67
C LEU A 25 -10.80 23.84 -1.25
N LEU A 26 -11.73 23.97 -0.30
CA LEU A 26 -12.53 22.82 0.17
C LEU A 26 -13.29 22.14 -0.97
N ARG A 27 -13.93 22.91 -1.85
CA ARG A 27 -14.68 22.35 -2.98
C ARG A 27 -13.77 21.57 -3.94
N ASN A 28 -12.59 22.12 -4.24
CA ASN A 28 -11.62 21.49 -5.14
C ASN A 28 -11.01 20.23 -4.51
N GLU A 29 -10.63 20.30 -3.23
CA GLU A 29 -10.03 19.19 -2.49
C GLU A 29 -11.03 18.04 -2.25
N VAL A 30 -12.31 18.32 -1.98
CA VAL A 30 -13.33 17.27 -1.82
C VAL A 30 -13.49 16.44 -3.11
N GLY A 31 -13.50 17.09 -4.28
CA GLY A 31 -13.58 16.38 -5.56
C GLY A 31 -12.35 15.50 -5.82
N ALA A 32 -11.16 16.00 -5.53
CA ALA A 32 -9.91 15.26 -5.64
C ALA A 32 -9.87 14.08 -4.65
N ALA A 33 -10.18 14.33 -3.38
CA ALA A 33 -10.21 13.33 -2.31
C ALA A 33 -11.22 12.21 -2.61
N LEU A 34 -12.41 12.54 -3.10
CA LEU A 34 -13.41 11.54 -3.50
C LEU A 34 -12.89 10.66 -4.63
N THR A 35 -12.21 11.26 -5.62
CA THR A 35 -11.63 10.52 -6.75
C THR A 35 -10.52 9.57 -6.28
N VAL A 36 -9.63 10.04 -5.40
CA VAL A 36 -8.55 9.22 -4.82
C VAL A 36 -9.13 8.10 -3.97
N ALA A 37 -10.06 8.40 -3.06
CA ALA A 37 -10.69 7.42 -2.18
C ALA A 37 -11.37 6.30 -2.99
N LEU A 38 -12.07 6.66 -4.08
CA LEU A 38 -12.76 5.70 -4.93
C LEU A 38 -11.81 4.71 -5.61
N VAL A 39 -10.58 5.13 -5.92
CA VAL A 39 -9.54 4.26 -6.47
C VAL A 39 -8.84 3.46 -5.37
N MET A 40 -8.61 4.07 -4.20
CA MET A 40 -7.88 3.44 -3.10
C MET A 40 -8.66 2.30 -2.41
N ILE A 41 -9.99 2.36 -2.37
CA ILE A 41 -10.82 1.30 -1.75
C ILE A 41 -10.56 -0.07 -2.41
N PRO A 42 -10.80 -0.28 -3.72
CA PRO A 42 -10.58 -1.58 -4.34
C PRO A 42 -9.09 -1.95 -4.37
N GLN A 43 -8.21 -0.97 -4.55
CA GLN A 43 -6.77 -1.18 -4.59
C GLN A 43 -6.23 -1.72 -3.26
N SER A 44 -6.65 -1.14 -2.14
CA SER A 44 -6.16 -1.53 -0.83
C SER A 44 -6.62 -2.92 -0.39
N VAL A 45 -7.86 -3.29 -0.73
CA VAL A 45 -8.39 -4.65 -0.55
C VAL A 45 -7.56 -5.67 -1.34
N ALA A 46 -7.23 -5.38 -2.60
CA ALA A 46 -6.37 -6.25 -3.41
C ALA A 46 -4.97 -6.40 -2.80
N TYR A 47 -4.39 -5.30 -2.31
CA TYR A 47 -3.05 -5.29 -1.71
C TYR A 47 -2.98 -6.05 -0.38
N ALA A 48 -4.03 -6.00 0.45
CA ALA A 48 -4.12 -6.88 1.62
C ALA A 48 -4.06 -8.37 1.23
N GLY A 49 -4.72 -8.74 0.13
CA GLY A 49 -4.62 -10.08 -0.45
C GLY A 49 -3.19 -10.46 -0.86
N LEU A 50 -2.44 -9.53 -1.48
CA LEU A 50 -1.02 -9.77 -1.83
C LEU A 50 -0.12 -9.96 -0.61
N ALA A 51 -0.45 -9.32 0.51
CA ALA A 51 0.23 -9.51 1.78
C ALA A 51 -0.23 -10.76 2.55
N GLY A 52 -1.16 -11.55 2.00
CA GLY A 52 -1.76 -12.70 2.70
C GLY A 52 -2.55 -12.31 3.95
N MET A 53 -2.97 -11.04 4.06
CA MET A 53 -3.73 -10.54 5.21
C MET A 53 -5.24 -10.68 4.97
N PRO A 54 -6.06 -10.72 6.03
CA PRO A 54 -7.51 -10.60 5.87
C PRO A 54 -7.85 -9.33 5.07
N LEU A 55 -8.66 -9.45 4.02
CA LEU A 55 -8.81 -8.40 3.01
C LEU A 55 -9.26 -7.03 3.55
N ILE A 56 -10.01 -7.01 4.65
CA ILE A 56 -10.43 -5.79 5.35
C ILE A 56 -9.25 -4.95 5.87
N THR A 57 -8.11 -5.57 6.18
CA THR A 57 -6.96 -4.85 6.72
C THR A 57 -6.38 -3.86 5.72
N GLY A 58 -6.63 -4.03 4.42
CA GLY A 58 -6.24 -3.06 3.39
C GLY A 58 -6.93 -1.71 3.58
N LEU A 59 -8.22 -1.73 3.92
CA LEU A 59 -8.98 -0.52 4.21
C LEU A 59 -8.41 0.18 5.45
N TYR A 60 -8.05 -0.58 6.48
CA TYR A 60 -7.44 -0.05 7.70
C TYR A 60 -6.04 0.53 7.45
N ALA A 61 -5.21 -0.17 6.66
CA ALA A 61 -3.87 0.25 6.26
C ALA A 61 -3.87 1.45 5.32
N THR A 62 -5.01 1.82 4.75
CA THR A 62 -5.17 3.07 3.98
C THR A 62 -5.69 4.19 4.87
N PHE A 63 -6.73 3.93 5.67
CA PHE A 63 -7.41 4.94 6.46
C PHE A 63 -6.56 5.49 7.60
N LEU A 64 -6.01 4.61 8.45
CA LEU A 64 -5.28 5.05 9.66
C LEU A 64 -3.96 5.75 9.30
N PRO A 65 -3.10 5.20 8.43
CA PRO A 65 -1.86 5.87 8.05
C PRO A 65 -2.10 7.20 7.33
N ALA A 66 -3.16 7.34 6.52
CA ALA A 66 -3.47 8.62 5.89
C ALA A 66 -3.81 9.73 6.90
N LEU A 67 -4.53 9.39 7.97
CA LEU A 67 -4.83 10.34 9.05
C LEU A 67 -3.56 10.78 9.80
N VAL A 68 -2.65 9.84 10.06
CA VAL A 68 -1.36 10.13 10.72
C VAL A 68 -0.47 10.96 9.79
N ALA A 69 -0.33 10.54 8.54
CA ALA A 69 0.51 11.21 7.55
C ALA A 69 0.06 12.65 7.29
N VAL A 70 -1.25 12.93 7.25
CA VAL A 70 -1.80 14.28 7.14
C VAL A 70 -1.28 15.20 8.26
N LEU A 71 -1.07 14.67 9.47
CA LEU A 71 -0.60 15.45 10.61
C LEU A 71 0.93 15.65 10.59
N PHE A 72 1.68 14.61 10.21
CA PHE A 72 3.13 14.54 10.44
C PHE A 72 4.00 14.57 9.18
N SER A 73 3.44 14.42 7.98
CA SER A 73 4.19 14.53 6.72
C SER A 73 4.46 15.99 6.33
N GLY A 74 5.60 16.24 5.70
CA GLY A 74 5.94 17.54 5.12
C GLY A 74 5.29 17.76 3.75
N SER A 75 4.96 16.69 3.03
CA SER A 75 4.40 16.73 1.67
C SER A 75 2.86 16.76 1.69
N THR A 76 2.26 17.91 1.33
CA THR A 76 0.80 18.11 1.40
C THR A 76 -0.02 17.39 0.33
N ARG A 77 0.62 16.84 -0.71
CA ARG A 77 -0.04 16.17 -1.85
C ARG A 77 0.31 14.68 -1.95
N LEU A 78 1.05 14.15 -0.98
CA LEU A 78 1.46 12.76 -0.98
C LEU A 78 0.39 11.91 -0.29
N SER A 79 -0.23 11.00 -1.03
CA SER A 79 -1.19 10.05 -0.48
C SER A 79 -0.45 8.86 0.12
N VAL A 80 -0.70 8.58 1.40
CA VAL A 80 -0.13 7.41 2.09
C VAL A 80 -1.14 6.28 2.09
N GLY A 81 -0.66 5.06 1.82
CA GLY A 81 -1.45 3.84 1.85
C GLY A 81 -0.61 2.64 1.40
N PRO A 82 -1.21 1.44 1.36
CA PRO A 82 -0.50 0.25 0.95
C PRO A 82 -0.07 0.35 -0.52
N SER A 83 1.10 -0.21 -0.84
CA SER A 83 1.58 -0.38 -2.21
C SER A 83 1.65 -1.86 -2.56
N ALA A 84 1.50 -2.19 -3.85
CA ALA A 84 1.50 -3.58 -4.32
C ALA A 84 2.81 -4.29 -3.92
N LEU A 85 3.94 -3.60 -4.07
CA LEU A 85 5.26 -4.16 -3.83
C LEU A 85 5.54 -4.38 -2.35
N THR A 86 5.27 -3.37 -1.51
CA THR A 86 5.40 -3.53 -0.05
C THR A 86 4.51 -4.65 0.46
N SER A 87 3.31 -4.81 -0.10
CA SER A 87 2.41 -5.90 0.25
C SER A 87 2.98 -7.28 -0.10
N VAL A 88 3.54 -7.45 -1.30
CA VAL A 88 4.20 -8.71 -1.68
C VAL A 88 5.42 -8.99 -0.79
N LEU A 89 6.22 -7.97 -0.47
CA LEU A 89 7.37 -8.12 0.43
C LEU A 89 6.93 -8.54 1.84
N VAL A 90 5.89 -7.92 2.38
CA VAL A 90 5.30 -8.28 3.67
C VAL A 90 4.89 -9.75 3.67
N GLY A 91 4.11 -10.19 2.67
CA GLY A 91 3.65 -11.58 2.58
C GLY A 91 4.80 -12.58 2.44
N ALA A 92 5.81 -12.26 1.61
CA ALA A 92 7.00 -13.09 1.44
C ALA A 92 7.86 -13.18 2.72
N SER A 93 7.86 -12.12 3.54
CA SER A 93 8.70 -12.02 4.74
C SER A 93 8.22 -12.91 5.89
N VAL A 94 6.93 -13.23 5.93
CA VAL A 94 6.33 -14.07 6.99
C VAL A 94 5.95 -15.46 6.47
N LEU A 95 6.21 -15.74 5.20
CA LEU A 95 5.93 -17.02 4.58
C LEU A 95 6.72 -18.14 5.28
N GLY A 96 6.04 -19.24 5.64
CA GLY A 96 6.63 -20.34 6.38
C GLY A 96 6.78 -20.11 7.89
N MET A 97 6.48 -18.90 8.39
CA MET A 97 6.43 -18.60 9.82
C MET A 97 5.01 -18.75 10.39
N ALA A 98 4.00 -18.50 9.56
CA ALA A 98 2.59 -18.63 9.90
C ALA A 98 1.75 -18.95 8.64
N GLU A 99 0.51 -19.40 8.85
CA GLU A 99 -0.45 -19.61 7.77
C GLU A 99 -1.07 -18.27 7.34
N PRO A 100 -1.21 -17.96 6.03
CA PRO A 100 -1.86 -16.74 5.55
C PRO A 100 -3.24 -16.51 6.19
N ALA A 101 -3.57 -15.24 6.44
CA ALA A 101 -4.79 -14.78 7.10
C ALA A 101 -5.03 -15.27 8.54
N SER A 102 -4.16 -16.11 9.11
CA SER A 102 -4.23 -16.53 10.52
C SER A 102 -3.94 -15.38 11.49
N GLY A 103 -4.38 -15.52 12.76
CA GLY A 103 -4.07 -14.55 13.80
C GLY A 103 -2.56 -14.35 14.04
N GLN A 104 -1.77 -15.43 13.92
CA GLN A 104 -0.31 -15.36 14.03
C GLN A 104 0.31 -14.59 12.85
N TRP A 105 -0.18 -14.81 11.62
CA TRP A 105 0.25 -14.04 10.45
C TRP A 105 -0.01 -12.55 10.64
N VAL A 106 -1.22 -12.18 11.07
CA VAL A 106 -1.57 -10.79 11.37
C VAL A 106 -0.63 -10.23 12.44
N SER A 107 -0.35 -10.99 13.51
CA SER A 107 0.58 -10.56 14.57
C SER A 107 1.99 -10.27 14.04
N LEU A 108 2.55 -11.17 13.23
CA LEU A 108 3.89 -10.99 12.64
C LEU A 108 3.94 -9.80 11.69
N VAL A 109 2.91 -9.61 10.88
CA VAL A 109 2.81 -8.46 9.96
C VAL A 109 2.68 -7.14 10.73
N VAL A 110 1.95 -7.10 11.85
CA VAL A 110 1.90 -5.92 12.72
C VAL A 110 3.28 -5.63 13.30
N TRP A 111 4.02 -6.64 13.77
CA TRP A 111 5.40 -6.45 14.23
C TRP A 111 6.33 -5.94 13.12
N LEU A 112 6.21 -6.48 11.92
CA LEU A 112 6.96 -6.02 10.76
C LEU A 112 6.68 -4.55 10.43
N ALA A 113 5.40 -4.13 10.50
CA ALA A 113 5.00 -2.74 10.33
C ALA A 113 5.57 -1.83 11.44
N LEU A 114 5.47 -2.25 12.72
CA LEU A 114 6.02 -1.49 13.85
C LEU A 114 7.55 -1.34 13.78
N MET A 115 8.26 -2.41 13.41
CA MET A 115 9.71 -2.39 13.25
C MET A 115 10.11 -1.53 12.06
N SER A 116 9.43 -1.65 10.93
CA SER A 116 9.70 -0.87 9.72
C SER A 116 9.44 0.62 9.95
N GLY A 117 8.29 0.97 10.54
CA GLY A 117 7.96 2.35 10.91
C GLY A 117 8.91 2.91 11.97
N GLY A 118 9.29 2.11 12.97
CA GLY A 118 10.30 2.47 13.96
C GLY A 118 11.67 2.79 13.33
N ILE A 119 12.09 2.04 12.30
CA ILE A 119 13.31 2.34 11.53
C ILE A 119 13.15 3.66 10.78
N GLN A 120 12.02 3.91 10.12
CA GLN A 120 11.77 5.16 9.39
C GLN A 120 11.74 6.38 10.31
N LEU A 121 11.02 6.27 11.44
CA LEU A 121 11.01 7.28 12.51
C LEU A 121 12.42 7.56 13.01
N ALA A 122 13.23 6.54 13.27
CA ALA A 122 14.61 6.71 13.72
C ALA A 122 15.47 7.42 12.65
N LEU A 123 15.36 7.03 11.38
CA LEU A 123 16.08 7.67 10.28
C LEU A 123 15.66 9.14 10.10
N GLY A 124 14.37 9.43 10.18
CA GLY A 124 13.83 10.78 10.09
C GLY A 124 14.29 11.66 11.26
N ALA A 125 14.09 11.18 12.49
CA ALA A 125 14.42 11.90 13.73
C ALA A 125 15.93 12.16 13.91
N THR A 126 16.79 11.24 13.45
CA THR A 126 18.25 11.43 13.49
C THR A 126 18.79 12.29 12.35
N GLY A 127 17.95 12.70 11.39
CA GLY A 127 18.41 13.39 10.19
C GLY A 127 19.18 12.49 9.21
N ALA A 128 19.12 11.16 9.39
CA ALA A 128 19.78 10.17 8.53
C ALA A 128 19.05 9.94 7.19
N SER A 129 18.19 10.86 6.76
CA SER A 129 17.48 10.81 5.47
C SER A 129 18.41 10.84 4.25
N TRP A 130 19.70 11.17 4.44
CA TRP A 130 20.74 11.04 3.40
C TRP A 130 20.88 9.62 2.86
N VAL A 131 20.51 8.60 3.64
CA VAL A 131 20.50 7.18 3.22
C VAL A 131 19.64 6.99 1.98
N LEU A 132 18.55 7.75 1.82
CA LEU A 132 17.68 7.69 0.65
C LEU A 132 18.35 8.22 -0.63
N ASN A 133 19.45 8.98 -0.51
CA ASN A 133 20.22 9.48 -1.64
C ASN A 133 21.32 8.51 -2.11
N LEU A 134 21.58 7.43 -1.36
CA LEU A 134 22.51 6.38 -1.78
C LEU A 134 21.95 5.51 -2.90
N VAL A 135 20.63 5.52 -3.09
CA VAL A 135 19.96 4.72 -4.12
C VAL A 135 19.98 5.49 -5.42
N SER A 136 20.78 5.01 -6.36
CA SER A 136 20.95 5.64 -7.67
C SER A 136 19.73 5.42 -8.56
N SER A 137 19.53 6.32 -9.54
CA SER A 137 18.43 6.19 -10.53
C SER A 137 18.44 4.83 -11.27
N PRO A 138 19.59 4.24 -11.65
CA PRO A 138 19.63 2.88 -12.21
C PRO A 138 19.08 1.80 -11.27
N VAL A 139 19.36 1.90 -9.96
CA VAL A 139 18.82 0.95 -8.97
C VAL A 139 17.31 1.09 -8.86
N LEU A 140 16.79 2.33 -8.79
CA LEU A 140 15.34 2.57 -8.79
C LEU A 140 14.66 2.05 -10.06
N ALA A 141 15.30 2.21 -11.23
CA ALA A 141 14.78 1.69 -12.48
C ALA A 141 14.75 0.16 -12.50
N GLY A 142 15.86 -0.51 -12.17
CA GLY A 142 15.91 -1.98 -12.09
C GLY A 142 14.93 -2.54 -11.07
N PHE A 143 14.80 -1.87 -9.93
CA PHE A 143 13.83 -2.18 -8.88
C PHE A 143 12.39 -2.09 -9.39
N SER A 144 12.02 -1.00 -10.06
CA SER A 144 10.67 -0.83 -10.61
C SER A 144 10.32 -1.90 -11.65
N GLN A 145 11.29 -2.34 -12.46
CA GLN A 145 11.08 -3.41 -13.45
C GLN A 145 10.88 -4.77 -12.78
N ALA A 146 11.71 -5.10 -11.77
CA ALA A 146 11.56 -6.32 -10.99
C ALA A 146 10.22 -6.34 -10.24
N ALA A 147 9.83 -5.21 -9.65
CA ALA A 147 8.53 -5.04 -9.00
C ALA A 147 7.36 -5.26 -9.97
N ALA A 148 7.42 -4.69 -11.17
CA ALA A 148 6.39 -4.88 -12.18
C ALA A 148 6.24 -6.36 -12.57
N LEU A 149 7.35 -7.06 -12.81
CA LEU A 149 7.34 -8.49 -13.13
C LEU A 149 6.78 -9.32 -11.97
N LEU A 150 7.20 -9.03 -10.73
CA LEU A 150 6.73 -9.71 -9.53
C LEU A 150 5.23 -9.50 -9.30
N ILE A 151 4.72 -8.29 -9.51
CA ILE A 151 3.29 -7.97 -9.40
C ILE A 151 2.49 -8.74 -10.47
N ILE A 152 2.96 -8.74 -11.73
CA ILE A 152 2.30 -9.50 -12.80
C ILE A 152 2.26 -10.99 -12.42
N ALA A 153 3.40 -11.56 -12.01
CA ALA A 153 3.50 -12.96 -11.62
C ALA A 153 2.58 -13.29 -10.43
N SER A 154 2.43 -12.39 -9.45
CA SER A 154 1.55 -12.61 -8.30
C SER A 154 0.06 -12.51 -8.63
N GLN A 155 -0.33 -11.87 -9.74
CA GLN A 155 -1.73 -11.80 -10.18
C GLN A 155 -2.15 -13.01 -11.03
N LEU A 156 -1.20 -13.70 -11.66
CA LEU A 156 -1.51 -14.82 -12.56
C LEU A 156 -2.30 -15.96 -11.87
N PRO A 157 -1.98 -16.41 -10.63
CA PRO A 157 -2.77 -17.44 -9.98
C PRO A 157 -4.25 -17.05 -9.80
N ALA A 158 -4.52 -15.83 -9.32
CA ALA A 158 -5.87 -15.33 -9.14
C ALA A 158 -6.63 -15.20 -10.47
N LEU A 159 -5.93 -14.76 -11.53
CA LEU A 159 -6.49 -14.67 -12.89
C LEU A 159 -6.83 -16.05 -13.47
N MET A 160 -6.12 -17.11 -13.08
CA MET A 160 -6.36 -18.49 -13.52
C MET A 160 -7.29 -19.28 -12.58
N GLY A 161 -7.75 -18.68 -11.48
CA GLY A 161 -8.59 -19.34 -10.47
C GLY A 161 -7.86 -20.42 -9.66
N LEU A 162 -6.55 -20.28 -9.46
CA LEU A 162 -5.75 -21.26 -8.73
C LEU A 162 -5.83 -21.05 -7.23
N GLU A 163 -5.94 -22.14 -6.48
CA GLU A 163 -5.78 -22.16 -5.02
C GLU A 163 -4.29 -22.26 -4.66
N GLY A 164 -3.60 -21.12 -4.60
CA GLY A 164 -2.19 -21.02 -4.22
C GLY A 164 -1.32 -20.29 -5.25
N GLY A 165 -0.04 -20.70 -5.35
CA GLY A 165 0.92 -20.09 -6.27
C GLY A 165 0.96 -20.74 -7.65
N LEU A 166 1.72 -20.16 -8.59
CA LEU A 166 1.88 -20.70 -9.96
C LEU A 166 2.46 -22.12 -10.01
N ALA A 167 3.22 -22.52 -9.00
CA ALA A 167 3.78 -23.87 -8.90
C ALA A 167 2.71 -24.96 -8.80
N THR A 168 1.47 -24.61 -8.40
CA THR A 168 0.33 -25.54 -8.38
C THR A 168 0.07 -26.16 -9.75
N LEU A 169 0.28 -25.42 -10.84
CA LEU A 169 0.12 -25.92 -12.21
C LEU A 169 1.05 -27.10 -12.55
N LEU A 170 2.17 -27.26 -11.84
CA LEU A 170 3.10 -28.37 -12.07
C LEU A 170 2.54 -29.72 -11.58
N TYR A 171 1.68 -29.69 -10.55
CA TYR A 171 1.15 -30.89 -9.91
C TYR A 171 -0.37 -31.03 -10.09
N GLN A 172 -1.07 -29.93 -10.32
CA GLN A 172 -2.51 -29.85 -10.59
C GLN A 172 -2.77 -28.81 -11.70
N PRO A 173 -2.65 -29.19 -12.99
CA PRO A 173 -2.83 -28.29 -14.12
C PRO A 173 -4.32 -28.03 -14.41
N HIS A 174 -5.05 -27.55 -13.41
CA HIS A 174 -6.45 -27.15 -13.55
C HIS A 174 -6.55 -25.62 -13.52
N VAL A 175 -7.26 -25.05 -14.49
CA VAL A 175 -7.52 -23.61 -14.59
C VAL A 175 -9.02 -23.44 -14.64
N ASP A 176 -9.55 -22.50 -13.85
CA ASP A 176 -10.97 -22.15 -13.93
C ASP A 176 -11.19 -21.23 -15.15
N PRO A 177 -11.87 -21.71 -16.21
CA PRO A 177 -12.08 -20.91 -17.42
C PRO A 177 -12.99 -19.71 -17.16
N VAL A 178 -13.87 -19.77 -16.15
CA VAL A 178 -14.76 -18.68 -15.79
C VAL A 178 -13.98 -17.59 -15.05
N ALA A 179 -13.11 -17.96 -14.10
CA ALA A 179 -12.19 -17.03 -13.45
C ALA A 179 -11.30 -16.32 -14.49
N LEU A 180 -10.75 -17.08 -15.43
CA LEU A 180 -9.94 -16.57 -16.52
C LEU A 180 -10.69 -15.58 -17.41
N ALA A 181 -11.94 -15.89 -17.76
CA ALA A 181 -12.80 -14.98 -18.51
C ALA A 181 -13.06 -13.68 -17.73
N PHE A 182 -13.38 -13.77 -16.43
CA PHE A 182 -13.53 -12.58 -15.58
C PHE A 182 -12.25 -11.73 -15.57
N GLY A 183 -11.08 -12.34 -15.40
CA GLY A 183 -9.80 -11.66 -15.38
C GLY A 183 -9.46 -10.95 -16.70
N ILE A 184 -9.51 -11.68 -17.81
CA ILE A 184 -9.16 -11.16 -19.15
C ILE A 184 -10.15 -10.07 -19.59
N VAL A 185 -11.46 -10.30 -19.42
CA VAL A 185 -12.48 -9.31 -19.80
C VAL A 185 -12.38 -8.07 -18.94
N SER A 186 -12.18 -8.22 -17.62
CA SER A 186 -11.99 -7.08 -16.72
C SER A 186 -10.76 -6.26 -17.09
N LEU A 187 -9.65 -6.91 -17.42
CA LEU A 187 -8.43 -6.25 -17.88
C LEU A 187 -8.65 -5.50 -19.20
N ALA A 188 -9.31 -6.13 -20.17
CA ALA A 188 -9.63 -5.50 -21.45
C ALA A 188 -10.54 -4.28 -21.27
N LEU A 189 -11.60 -4.40 -20.47
CA LEU A 189 -12.51 -3.29 -20.15
C LEU A 189 -11.79 -2.15 -19.43
N PHE A 190 -10.89 -2.48 -18.49
CA PHE A 190 -10.09 -1.48 -17.80
C PHE A 190 -9.18 -0.71 -18.76
N VAL A 191 -8.41 -1.42 -19.59
CA VAL A 191 -7.46 -0.82 -20.55
C VAL A 191 -8.19 0.02 -21.61
N LEU A 192 -9.25 -0.54 -22.22
CA LEU A 192 -10.03 0.16 -23.24
C LEU A 192 -10.79 1.34 -22.63
N GLY A 193 -11.40 1.16 -21.46
CA GLY A 193 -12.13 2.22 -20.79
C GLY A 193 -11.22 3.38 -20.37
N LYS A 194 -10.00 3.10 -19.90
CA LYS A 194 -9.03 4.16 -19.59
C LYS A 194 -8.62 4.96 -20.83
N ARG A 195 -8.65 4.33 -22.02
CA ARG A 195 -8.37 5.00 -23.30
C ARG A 195 -9.54 5.86 -23.78
N PHE A 196 -10.79 5.38 -23.68
CA PHE A 196 -11.96 6.06 -24.24
C PHE A 196 -12.69 6.98 -23.25
N ALA A 197 -12.59 6.71 -21.95
CA ALA A 197 -13.26 7.45 -20.88
C ALA A 197 -12.32 7.72 -19.69
N PRO A 198 -11.21 8.47 -19.88
CA PRO A 198 -10.17 8.66 -18.87
C PRO A 198 -10.64 9.41 -17.60
N ARG A 199 -11.81 10.06 -17.64
CA ARG A 199 -12.41 10.76 -16.48
C ARG A 199 -13.23 9.85 -15.58
N ILE A 200 -13.56 8.64 -16.04
CA ILE A 200 -14.38 7.69 -15.28
C ILE A 200 -13.46 6.80 -14.43
N PRO A 201 -13.79 6.53 -13.16
CA PRO A 201 -13.06 5.59 -12.31
C PRO A 201 -13.28 4.14 -12.78
N MET A 202 -12.64 3.77 -13.89
CA MET A 202 -12.87 2.51 -14.59
C MET A 202 -12.70 1.27 -13.70
N VAL A 203 -11.76 1.30 -12.75
CA VAL A 203 -11.56 0.20 -11.79
C VAL A 203 -12.85 -0.12 -11.05
N LEU A 204 -13.55 0.89 -10.56
CA LEU A 204 -14.76 0.71 -9.77
C LEU A 204 -15.93 0.22 -10.62
N LEU A 205 -16.04 0.75 -11.84
CA LEU A 205 -17.07 0.33 -12.79
C LEU A 205 -16.88 -1.14 -13.18
N VAL A 206 -15.65 -1.53 -13.54
CA VAL A 206 -15.32 -2.92 -13.86
C VAL A 206 -15.62 -3.84 -12.67
N LEU A 207 -15.23 -3.44 -11.46
CA LEU A 207 -15.51 -4.21 -10.25
C LEU A 207 -17.02 -4.35 -9.99
N ALA A 208 -17.79 -3.27 -10.10
CA ALA A 208 -19.24 -3.30 -9.90
C ALA A 208 -19.94 -4.20 -10.92
N VAL A 209 -19.55 -4.10 -12.20
CA VAL A 209 -20.09 -4.96 -13.27
C VAL A 209 -19.70 -6.42 -13.05
N ALA A 210 -18.43 -6.70 -12.74
CA ALA A 210 -17.97 -8.05 -12.46
C ALA A 210 -18.66 -8.67 -11.25
N ALA A 211 -18.85 -7.90 -10.16
CA ALA A 211 -19.56 -8.35 -8.97
C ALA A 211 -21.05 -8.62 -9.26
N ALA A 212 -21.72 -7.75 -10.03
CA ALA A 212 -23.09 -7.96 -10.46
C ALA A 212 -23.22 -9.23 -11.32
N LEU A 213 -22.36 -9.38 -12.34
CA LEU A 213 -22.33 -10.56 -13.19
C LEU A 213 -22.08 -11.84 -12.39
N SER A 214 -21.11 -11.82 -11.46
CA SER A 214 -20.80 -12.96 -10.58
C SER A 214 -22.00 -13.36 -9.71
N LYS A 215 -22.75 -12.37 -9.18
CA LYS A 215 -23.96 -12.63 -8.38
C LYS A 215 -25.10 -13.21 -9.22
N PHE A 216 -25.36 -12.65 -10.40
CA PHE A 216 -26.48 -13.07 -11.25
C PHE A 216 -26.22 -14.35 -12.04
N SER A 217 -24.95 -14.68 -12.34
CA SER A 217 -24.58 -15.95 -12.99
C SER A 217 -24.53 -17.13 -12.02
N GLY A 218 -24.59 -16.88 -10.70
CA GLY A 218 -24.39 -17.89 -9.67
C GLY A 218 -22.93 -18.20 -9.36
N TYR A 219 -21.97 -17.62 -10.10
CA TYR A 219 -20.54 -17.86 -9.88
C TYR A 219 -20.09 -17.53 -8.46
N SER A 220 -20.72 -16.55 -7.79
CA SER A 220 -20.41 -16.22 -6.41
C SER A 220 -20.60 -17.36 -5.40
N SER A 221 -21.33 -18.43 -5.73
CA SER A 221 -21.54 -19.56 -4.82
C SER A 221 -20.50 -20.67 -4.93
N HIS A 222 -19.72 -20.71 -6.01
CA HIS A 222 -18.80 -21.83 -6.29
C HIS A 222 -17.44 -21.39 -6.84
N GLY A 223 -17.31 -20.14 -7.29
CA GLY A 223 -16.07 -19.58 -7.81
C GLY A 223 -15.27 -18.85 -6.76
N ALA A 224 -14.01 -18.57 -7.08
CA ALA A 224 -13.12 -17.77 -6.23
C ALA A 224 -13.62 -16.31 -6.18
N VAL A 225 -14.27 -15.93 -5.07
CA VAL A 225 -14.77 -14.58 -4.82
C VAL A 225 -14.31 -14.05 -3.46
N ILE A 226 -14.17 -12.72 -3.35
CA ILE A 226 -13.79 -12.02 -2.12
C ILE A 226 -14.77 -12.28 -0.96
N GLY A 227 -16.03 -12.58 -1.28
CA GLY A 227 -17.07 -12.81 -0.28
C GLY A 227 -17.46 -11.54 0.49
N ALA A 228 -18.09 -11.73 1.64
CA ALA A 228 -18.48 -10.62 2.51
C ALA A 228 -17.27 -10.12 3.30
N LEU A 229 -17.00 -8.81 3.24
CA LEU A 229 -16.04 -8.16 4.11
C LEU A 229 -16.74 -7.77 5.42
N PRO A 230 -16.15 -8.07 6.60
CA PRO A 230 -16.72 -7.63 7.86
C PRO A 230 -16.86 -6.10 7.88
N VAL A 231 -17.88 -5.60 8.57
CA VAL A 231 -18.11 -4.15 8.72
C VAL A 231 -17.76 -3.76 10.14
N GLY A 232 -16.87 -2.79 10.30
CA GLY A 232 -16.48 -2.28 11.61
C GLY A 232 -15.21 -1.45 11.55
N LEU A 233 -14.93 -0.75 12.65
CA LEU A 233 -13.62 -0.18 12.91
C LEU A 233 -12.70 -1.28 13.47
N PRO A 234 -11.38 -1.20 13.23
CA PRO A 234 -10.45 -2.13 13.85
C PRO A 234 -10.50 -1.95 15.37
N SER A 235 -10.60 -3.06 16.11
CA SER A 235 -10.37 -3.04 17.55
C SER A 235 -8.89 -2.77 17.81
N LEU A 236 -8.59 -1.96 18.82
CA LEU A 236 -7.21 -1.73 19.23
C LEU A 236 -6.60 -3.05 19.69
N TYR A 237 -5.57 -3.50 18.99
CA TYR A 237 -4.90 -4.77 19.21
C TYR A 237 -3.42 -4.52 19.42
N LEU A 238 -2.93 -4.90 20.60
CA LEU A 238 -1.50 -4.99 20.88
C LEU A 238 -1.09 -6.45 20.64
N PRO A 239 -0.24 -6.73 19.64
CA PRO A 239 0.20 -8.09 19.40
C PRO A 239 1.00 -8.61 20.61
N GLY A 240 0.78 -9.88 20.95
CA GLY A 240 1.66 -10.57 21.89
C GLY A 240 3.11 -10.54 21.39
N LEU A 241 4.06 -10.64 22.32
CA LEU A 241 5.47 -10.76 21.95
C LEU A 241 5.69 -12.07 21.17
N PRO A 242 6.26 -12.01 19.96
CA PRO A 242 6.57 -13.20 19.19
C PRO A 242 7.76 -13.89 19.83
N GLU A 243 7.99 -15.14 19.44
CA GLU A 243 9.19 -15.86 19.86
C GLU A 243 10.45 -15.10 19.43
N TRP A 244 11.50 -15.19 20.24
CA TRP A 244 12.76 -14.47 19.97
C TRP A 244 13.31 -14.75 18.57
N ASN A 245 13.23 -16.01 18.12
CA ASN A 245 13.67 -16.41 16.79
C ASN A 245 12.86 -15.71 15.68
N GLN A 246 11.54 -15.64 15.83
CA GLN A 246 10.66 -14.93 14.90
C GLN A 246 10.97 -13.43 14.88
N LEU A 247 11.17 -12.82 16.05
CA LEU A 247 11.52 -11.40 16.15
C LEU A 247 12.84 -11.09 15.42
N THR A 248 13.86 -11.92 15.61
CA THR A 248 15.15 -11.75 14.90
C THR A 248 15.02 -12.00 13.40
N ALA A 249 14.17 -12.93 12.98
CA ALA A 249 13.91 -13.20 11.57
C ALA A 249 13.23 -12.02 10.85
N LEU A 250 12.45 -11.21 11.58
CA LEU A 250 11.77 -10.03 11.04
C LEU A 250 12.69 -8.80 10.87
N LEU A 251 13.89 -8.76 11.48
CA LEU A 251 14.77 -7.58 11.45
C LEU A 251 15.22 -7.20 10.03
N ALA A 252 15.75 -8.16 9.27
CA ALA A 252 16.21 -7.90 7.91
C ALA A 252 15.03 -7.54 6.98
N PRO A 253 13.90 -8.27 6.99
CA PRO A 253 12.69 -7.85 6.28
C PRO A 253 12.18 -6.46 6.65
N ALA A 254 12.16 -6.10 7.95
CA ALA A 254 11.70 -4.79 8.40
C ALA A 254 12.57 -3.66 7.83
N LEU A 255 13.89 -3.86 7.81
CA LEU A 255 14.84 -2.92 7.20
C LEU A 255 14.60 -2.78 5.69
N VAL A 256 14.41 -3.90 4.98
CA VAL A 256 14.13 -3.89 3.54
C VAL A 256 12.84 -3.14 3.25
N ILE A 257 11.76 -3.43 3.98
CA ILE A 257 10.47 -2.77 3.81
C ILE A 257 10.56 -1.28 4.15
N ALA A 258 11.30 -0.91 5.21
CA ALA A 258 11.51 0.48 5.59
C ALA A 258 12.23 1.24 4.46
N LEU A 259 13.31 0.69 3.92
CA LEU A 259 14.05 1.32 2.83
C LEU A 259 13.22 1.39 1.55
N VAL A 260 12.57 0.29 1.15
CA VAL A 260 11.74 0.23 -0.05
C VAL A 260 10.60 1.23 -0.01
N SER A 261 9.81 1.24 1.07
CA SER A 261 8.67 2.15 1.21
C SER A 261 9.11 3.62 1.29
N SER A 262 10.28 3.89 1.89
CA SER A 262 10.87 5.23 1.90
C SER A 262 11.31 5.69 0.51
N LEU A 263 11.80 4.77 -0.33
CA LEU A 263 12.22 5.08 -1.70
C LEU A 263 11.03 5.33 -2.63
N GLU A 264 9.94 4.57 -2.48
CA GLU A 264 8.68 4.81 -3.20
C GLU A 264 8.12 6.21 -2.90
N MET A 265 8.12 6.57 -1.61
CA MET A 265 7.75 7.90 -1.16
C MET A 265 8.71 8.97 -1.72
N ALA A 266 10.03 8.75 -1.61
CA ALA A 266 11.04 9.69 -2.11
C ALA A 266 10.89 9.97 -3.61
N ALA A 267 10.64 8.93 -4.41
CA ALA A 267 10.42 9.07 -5.84
C ALA A 267 9.20 9.95 -6.14
N SER A 268 8.09 9.75 -5.42
CA SER A 268 6.87 10.53 -5.58
C SER A 268 7.04 11.98 -5.11
N ALA A 269 7.64 12.18 -3.93
CA ALA A 269 7.84 13.50 -3.35
C ALA A 269 8.84 14.36 -4.13
N LYS A 270 9.90 13.77 -4.70
CA LYS A 270 10.85 14.49 -5.56
C LYS A 270 10.17 15.04 -6.81
N ILE A 271 9.31 14.26 -7.46
CA ILE A 271 8.58 14.70 -8.66
C ILE A 271 7.67 15.89 -8.33
N GLU A 272 6.97 15.83 -7.19
CA GLU A 272 6.08 16.92 -6.76
C GLU A 272 6.86 18.18 -6.37
N SER A 273 7.90 18.03 -5.56
CA SER A 273 8.75 19.13 -5.12
C SER A 273 9.44 19.85 -6.29
N GLN A 274 9.80 19.12 -7.35
CA GLN A 274 10.34 19.68 -8.59
C GLN A 274 9.31 20.51 -9.35
N ARG A 275 8.03 20.09 -9.37
CA ARG A 275 6.94 20.86 -9.99
C ARG A 275 6.66 22.16 -9.23
N ASP A 276 6.71 22.12 -7.90
CA ASP A 276 6.44 23.26 -7.02
C ASP A 276 7.66 24.20 -6.83
N GLY A 277 8.85 23.82 -7.31
CA GLY A 277 10.09 24.59 -7.12
C GLY A 277 10.57 24.65 -5.67
N LYS A 278 10.11 23.74 -4.81
CA LYS A 278 10.49 23.67 -3.40
C LYS A 278 11.56 22.61 -3.17
N ARG A 279 12.22 22.66 -2.01
CA ARG A 279 13.11 21.59 -1.55
C ARG A 279 12.30 20.58 -0.75
N TRP A 280 12.44 19.31 -1.09
CA TRP A 280 11.81 18.20 -0.38
C TRP A 280 12.48 17.98 0.99
N ASP A 281 11.66 17.88 2.05
CA ASP A 281 12.10 17.54 3.41
C ASP A 281 11.91 16.04 3.67
N ALA A 282 12.93 15.27 3.30
CA ALA A 282 12.91 13.81 3.42
C ALA A 282 12.83 13.33 4.87
N SER A 283 13.44 14.05 5.82
CA SER A 283 13.41 13.66 7.23
C SER A 283 12.00 13.78 7.80
N GLN A 284 11.28 14.85 7.46
CA GLN A 284 9.91 15.03 7.92
C GLN A 284 8.97 13.97 7.34
N ASP A 285 9.12 13.65 6.07
CA ASP A 285 8.31 12.63 5.42
C ASP A 285 8.60 11.22 5.95
N LEU A 286 9.84 10.90 6.31
CA LEU A 286 10.17 9.66 7.03
C LEU A 286 9.52 9.59 8.41
N ILE A 287 9.45 10.71 9.15
CA ILE A 287 8.76 10.77 10.44
C ILE A 287 7.26 10.57 10.27
N GLY A 288 6.66 11.17 9.23
CA GLY A 288 5.23 11.05 8.97
C GLY A 288 4.82 9.68 8.43
N GLN A 289 5.74 8.98 7.75
CA GLN A 289 5.50 7.65 7.18
C GLN A 289 5.68 6.53 8.21
N GLY A 290 6.67 6.65 9.10
CA GLY A 290 6.97 5.64 10.12
C GLY A 290 6.04 5.68 11.32
#